data_AF-A0A7Y5HCR2-F1
#
_entry.id   AF-A0A7Y5HCR2-F1
#
_cell.length_a   1.000
_cell.length_b   1.000
_cell.length_c   1.000
_cell.angle_alpha   90.00
_cell.angle_beta   90.00
_cell.angle_gamma   90.00
#
_symmetry.space_group_name_H-M   'P 1'
#
loop_
_entity.id
_entity.type
_entity.pdbx_description
1 polymer ?
#
loop_
_entity_poly.entity_id
_entity_poly.type
_entity_poly.pdbx_seq_one_letter_code
_entity_poly.pdbx_strand_id
1 'polypeptide(L)'
;MAEFREETPRDGWEAEKLAVLSKKVEELQLRIEGTPLETALNKLYEELAERGLGFRPKVYLSDEWGCPEGVPVIGIPFYLADERLKRLEDEFSEDLEDDRLTMMYLRHEAGHAFNYAYTLYQTEEWHQAFGPYTRPYVDDYPTNPFSKKFVKHIPGWYAQKHPDEDFAETFAVWLTPGSDWREKYRGHGALPKLEYVDRVMAAIGKTPPALDVDSPPAENLGTLKEHYASRDEGALVASRIAGYADGDLREIFGAAGESAAAAEWVDAKHRKIVQQASHWTGARQAVVLAAVKHLTGRLREMKLGLPDGAPEDLAVRFTAFVTTLASNWVRSGQFIEI
;
A
#
# COMPACT_ATOMS: atom_id res chain seq x y z
N MET A 1 -26.12 40.14 18.92
CA MET A 1 -24.73 40.01 19.42
C MET A 1 -24.33 38.57 19.17
N ALA A 2 -23.89 38.28 17.94
CA ALA A 2 -23.44 36.95 17.57
C ALA A 2 -21.98 36.81 18.03
N GLU A 3 -21.72 35.85 18.90
CA GLU A 3 -20.36 35.49 19.31
C GLU A 3 -19.62 34.96 18.09
N PHE A 4 -18.60 35.70 17.66
CA PHE A 4 -17.52 35.19 16.82
C PHE A 4 -16.84 34.08 17.62
N ARG A 5 -17.10 32.81 17.27
CA ARG A 5 -16.20 31.72 17.65
C ARG A 5 -14.92 31.92 16.85
N GLU A 6 -13.89 32.41 17.52
CA GLU A 6 -12.51 32.29 17.05
C GLU A 6 -12.23 30.81 16.76
N GLU A 7 -12.09 30.46 15.48
CA GLU A 7 -11.41 29.25 15.07
C GLU A 7 -9.99 29.29 15.64
N THR A 8 -9.69 28.36 16.55
CA THR A 8 -8.36 28.23 17.14
C THR A 8 -7.37 27.89 16.02
N PRO A 9 -6.28 28.65 15.84
CA PRO A 9 -5.47 28.54 14.63
C PRO A 9 -4.71 27.21 14.54
N ARG A 10 -4.60 26.73 13.30
CA ARG A 10 -3.73 25.65 12.80
C ARG A 10 -2.21 25.94 12.95
N ASP A 11 -1.80 26.89 13.81
CA ASP A 11 -0.49 27.56 13.75
C ASP A 11 0.70 26.80 14.37
N GLY A 12 0.47 25.83 15.26
CA GLY A 12 1.57 25.07 15.88
C GLY A 12 2.16 23.97 14.98
N TRP A 13 1.30 23.32 14.19
CA TRP A 13 1.68 22.14 13.42
C TRP A 13 2.57 22.49 12.23
N GLU A 14 2.32 23.58 11.51
CA GLU A 14 3.14 23.93 10.34
C GLU A 14 4.60 24.20 10.74
N ALA A 15 4.82 24.88 11.86
CA ALA A 15 6.15 25.10 12.41
C ALA A 15 6.81 23.77 12.86
N GLU A 16 6.05 22.89 13.52
CA GLU A 16 6.51 21.56 13.93
C GLU A 16 6.84 20.67 12.72
N LYS A 17 5.98 20.65 11.71
CA LYS A 17 6.15 19.93 10.45
C LYS A 17 7.42 20.36 9.73
N LEU A 18 7.66 21.66 9.57
CA LEU A 18 8.89 22.17 8.97
C LEU A 18 10.14 21.75 9.76
N ALA A 19 10.05 21.79 11.10
CA ALA A 19 11.15 21.35 11.95
C ALA A 19 11.42 19.84 11.80
N VAL A 20 10.37 19.01 11.78
CA VAL A 20 10.47 17.55 11.61
C VAL A 20 11.00 17.19 10.22
N LEU A 21 10.49 17.81 9.15
CA LEU A 21 10.92 17.56 7.76
C LEU A 21 12.42 17.77 7.54
N SER A 22 13.03 18.70 8.28
CA SER A 22 14.47 19.01 8.16
C SER A 22 15.40 17.99 8.84
N LYS A 23 14.86 17.10 9.68
CA LYS A 23 15.65 16.12 10.43
C LYS A 23 15.90 14.86 9.63
N LYS A 24 17.01 14.19 9.94
CA LYS A 24 17.23 12.80 9.51
C LYS A 24 16.37 11.85 10.33
N VAL A 25 15.93 10.74 9.73
CA VAL A 25 15.13 9.74 10.46
C VAL A 25 15.88 9.21 11.69
N GLU A 26 17.20 9.01 11.57
CA GLU A 26 18.07 8.59 12.68
C GLU A 26 18.10 9.57 13.86
N GLU A 27 17.94 10.87 13.60
CA GLU A 27 17.95 11.92 14.63
C GLU A 27 16.65 11.96 15.43
N LEU A 28 15.58 11.30 14.96
CA LEU A 28 14.29 11.25 15.62
C LEU A 28 14.27 10.27 16.81
N GLN A 29 15.31 9.43 16.95
CA GLN A 29 15.46 8.45 18.03
C GLN A 29 14.21 7.56 18.19
N LEU A 30 13.62 7.16 17.07
CA LEU A 30 12.41 6.35 17.01
C LEU A 30 12.64 4.99 17.69
N ARG A 31 11.60 4.49 18.33
CA ARG A 31 11.59 3.21 19.05
C ARG A 31 10.27 2.51 18.81
N ILE A 32 10.32 1.19 18.81
CA ILE A 32 9.13 0.36 18.71
C ILE A 32 8.50 0.19 20.09
N GLU A 33 9.32 0.07 21.13
CA GLU A 33 8.89 -0.17 22.51
C GLU A 33 7.99 0.95 23.03
N GLY A 34 6.87 0.57 23.65
CA GLY A 34 5.87 1.48 24.18
C GLY A 34 4.92 2.08 23.14
N THR A 35 5.00 1.66 21.87
CA THR A 35 4.14 2.15 20.79
C THR A 35 3.02 1.16 20.42
N PRO A 36 1.96 1.58 19.69
CA PRO A 36 0.99 0.65 19.12
C PRO A 36 1.62 -0.43 18.22
N LEU A 37 2.77 -0.12 17.59
CA LEU A 37 3.49 -1.08 16.75
C LEU A 37 4.04 -2.27 17.55
N GLU A 38 4.50 -2.05 18.78
CA GLU A 38 4.90 -3.15 19.68
C GLU A 38 3.74 -4.11 19.94
N THR A 39 2.52 -3.58 20.09
CA THR A 39 1.32 -4.41 20.30
C THR A 39 1.02 -5.26 19.06
N ALA A 40 1.11 -4.68 17.86
CA ALA A 40 0.92 -5.43 16.61
C ALA A 40 2.00 -6.51 16.42
N LEU A 41 3.25 -6.22 16.77
CA LEU A 41 4.35 -7.18 16.71
C LEU A 41 4.19 -8.33 17.69
N ASN A 42 3.83 -8.04 18.94
CA ASN A 42 3.54 -9.08 19.92
C ASN A 42 2.43 -10.02 19.42
N LYS A 43 1.38 -9.45 18.82
CA LYS A 43 0.32 -10.23 18.19
C LYS A 43 0.82 -11.11 17.04
N LEU A 44 1.68 -10.61 16.15
CA LEU A 44 2.31 -11.43 15.12
C LEU A 44 3.08 -12.61 15.72
N TYR A 45 3.90 -12.37 16.74
CA TYR A 45 4.69 -13.42 17.38
C TYR A 45 3.85 -14.44 18.16
N GLU A 46 2.72 -14.02 18.71
CA GLU A 46 1.71 -14.91 19.30
C GLU A 46 1.09 -15.80 18.21
N GLU A 47 0.65 -15.22 17.08
CA GLU A 47 0.07 -15.98 15.97
C GLU A 47 1.05 -17.02 15.39
N LEU A 48 2.33 -16.66 15.25
CA LEU A 48 3.39 -17.60 14.84
C LEU A 48 3.59 -18.73 15.88
N ALA A 49 3.60 -18.39 17.18
CA ALA A 49 3.77 -19.36 18.25
C ALA A 49 2.57 -20.32 18.37
N GLU A 50 1.35 -19.83 18.18
CA GLU A 50 0.13 -20.66 18.14
C GLU A 50 0.13 -21.66 16.99
N ARG A 51 0.80 -21.32 15.88
CA ARG A 51 1.08 -22.25 14.76
C ARG A 51 2.25 -23.20 15.01
N GLY A 52 2.88 -23.13 16.18
CA GLY A 52 3.99 -24.00 16.57
C GLY A 52 5.33 -23.63 15.92
N LEU A 53 5.46 -22.42 15.35
CA LEU A 53 6.66 -21.96 14.69
C LEU A 53 7.65 -21.39 15.70
N GLY A 54 8.91 -21.86 15.63
CA GLY A 54 9.98 -21.44 16.53
C GLY A 54 10.73 -20.19 16.06
N PHE A 55 10.78 -19.94 14.75
CA PHE A 55 11.45 -18.78 14.19
C PHE A 55 10.64 -17.50 14.44
N ARG A 56 11.33 -16.46 14.91
CA ARG A 56 10.79 -15.12 15.15
C ARG A 56 11.63 -14.12 14.34
N PRO A 57 11.14 -13.64 13.20
CA PRO A 57 11.86 -12.66 12.39
C PRO A 57 12.23 -11.44 13.22
N LYS A 58 13.47 -10.95 13.07
CA LYS A 58 13.87 -9.66 13.65
C LYS A 58 13.22 -8.53 12.85
N VAL A 59 13.00 -7.40 13.51
CA VAL A 59 12.35 -6.23 12.92
C VAL A 59 13.28 -5.02 12.98
N TYR A 60 13.10 -4.11 12.04
CA TYR A 60 13.76 -2.80 12.04
C TYR A 60 12.87 -1.74 11.39
N LEU A 61 13.20 -0.47 11.60
CA LEU A 61 12.51 0.64 10.97
C LEU A 61 13.15 0.93 9.59
N SER A 62 12.32 0.95 8.55
CA SER A 62 12.66 1.19 7.14
C SER A 62 11.80 2.32 6.56
N ASP A 63 12.01 2.71 5.30
CA ASP A 63 11.14 3.62 4.57
C ASP A 63 9.78 3.02 4.21
N GLU A 64 9.73 1.74 3.84
CA GLU A 64 8.51 1.03 3.47
C GLU A 64 8.44 -0.38 4.09
N TRP A 65 7.28 -1.03 3.99
CA TRP A 65 7.15 -2.44 4.35
C TRP A 65 7.99 -3.28 3.41
N GLY A 66 8.76 -4.22 3.96
CA GLY A 66 9.52 -5.13 3.12
C GLY A 66 10.33 -6.15 3.89
N CYS A 67 10.96 -7.03 3.11
CA CYS A 67 11.88 -8.03 3.57
C CYS A 67 13.05 -8.06 2.57
N PRO A 68 14.24 -7.53 2.92
CA PRO A 68 15.36 -7.43 1.99
C PRO A 68 15.70 -8.80 1.41
N GLU A 69 16.00 -8.86 0.11
CA GLU A 69 16.17 -10.12 -0.61
C GLU A 69 17.17 -11.05 0.08
N GLY A 70 16.68 -12.24 0.47
CA GLY A 70 17.50 -13.27 1.13
C GLY A 70 17.88 -12.97 2.58
N VAL A 71 17.36 -11.90 3.19
CA VAL A 71 17.61 -11.51 4.58
C VAL A 71 16.33 -11.70 5.40
N PRO A 72 16.28 -12.64 6.35
CA PRO A 72 15.04 -13.03 7.03
C PRO A 72 14.64 -12.05 8.17
N VAL A 73 14.39 -10.80 7.81
CA VAL A 73 14.00 -9.71 8.70
C VAL A 73 12.81 -8.94 8.14
N ILE A 74 12.07 -8.25 9.00
CA ILE A 74 10.93 -7.43 8.60
C ILE A 74 11.29 -5.96 8.73
N GLY A 75 11.29 -5.25 7.61
CA GLY A 75 11.31 -3.79 7.54
C GLY A 75 9.91 -3.24 7.80
N ILE A 76 9.82 -2.26 8.69
CA ILE A 76 8.57 -1.61 9.08
C ILE A 76 8.69 -0.11 8.81
N PRO A 77 7.74 0.52 8.12
CA PRO A 77 7.78 1.95 7.87
C PRO A 77 7.96 2.76 9.16
N PHE A 78 9.00 3.58 9.20
CA PHE A 78 9.40 4.32 10.40
C PHE A 78 8.29 5.22 10.95
N TYR A 79 7.40 5.71 10.08
CA TYR A 79 6.33 6.64 10.49
C TYR A 79 5.32 5.96 11.43
N LEU A 80 5.22 4.63 11.43
CA LEU A 80 4.33 3.90 12.34
C LEU A 80 4.78 3.97 13.81
N ALA A 81 6.04 4.35 14.05
CA ALA A 81 6.63 4.45 15.38
C ALA A 81 6.38 5.80 16.08
N ASP A 82 5.85 6.83 15.40
CA ASP A 82 5.61 8.16 15.99
C ASP A 82 4.36 8.82 15.39
N GLU A 83 3.44 9.28 16.25
CA GLU A 83 2.15 9.86 15.83
C GLU A 83 2.29 11.13 14.98
N ARG A 84 3.37 11.91 15.14
CA ARG A 84 3.63 13.09 14.30
C ARG A 84 4.03 12.66 12.90
N LEU A 85 4.79 11.56 12.80
CA LEU A 85 5.19 11.02 11.50
C LEU A 85 4.02 10.36 10.79
N LYS A 86 3.12 9.66 11.50
CA LYS A 86 1.85 9.21 10.91
C LYS A 86 1.03 10.36 10.36
N ARG A 87 0.89 11.45 11.13
CA ARG A 87 0.19 12.65 10.65
C ARG A 87 0.86 13.22 9.39
N LEU A 88 2.19 13.23 9.35
CA LEU A 88 2.94 13.70 8.19
C LEU A 88 2.71 12.79 6.96
N GLU A 89 2.75 11.48 7.14
CA GLU A 89 2.48 10.51 6.07
C GLU A 89 1.04 10.63 5.55
N ASP A 90 0.02 10.84 6.42
CA ASP A 90 -1.36 11.11 5.98
C ASP A 90 -1.44 12.34 5.10
N GLU A 91 -0.69 13.40 5.41
CA GLU A 91 -0.71 14.64 4.62
C GLU A 91 -0.05 14.50 3.24
N PHE A 92 0.96 13.63 3.11
CA PHE A 92 1.67 13.40 1.85
C PHE A 92 1.02 12.32 0.99
N SER A 93 0.79 11.15 1.58
CA SER A 93 0.41 9.91 0.88
C SER A 93 -1.08 9.60 0.96
N GLU A 94 -1.79 10.10 1.98
CA GLU A 94 -3.22 9.85 2.23
C GLU A 94 -3.63 8.35 2.27
N ASP A 95 -2.65 7.48 2.55
CA ASP A 95 -2.76 6.01 2.54
C ASP A 95 -2.16 5.43 3.84
N LEU A 96 -2.64 5.91 4.99
CA LEU A 96 -2.21 5.39 6.29
C LEU A 96 -2.75 3.99 6.58
N GLU A 97 -1.89 3.17 7.17
CA GLU A 97 -2.29 1.88 7.70
C GLU A 97 -3.06 2.03 9.02
N ASP A 98 -4.27 1.45 9.03
CA ASP A 98 -4.96 1.12 10.28
C ASP A 98 -4.39 -0.17 10.89
N ASP A 99 -4.76 -0.48 12.14
CA ASP A 99 -4.32 -1.68 12.85
C ASP A 99 -4.52 -2.98 12.04
N ARG A 100 -5.56 -3.00 11.20
CA ARG A 100 -5.87 -4.15 10.35
C ARG A 100 -4.86 -4.25 9.21
N LEU A 101 -4.57 -3.15 8.51
CA LEU A 101 -3.56 -3.09 7.45
C LEU A 101 -2.17 -3.37 8.01
N THR A 102 -1.81 -2.81 9.16
CA THR A 102 -0.54 -3.10 9.85
C THR A 102 -0.37 -4.60 10.06
N MET A 103 -1.40 -5.29 10.58
CA MET A 103 -1.34 -6.74 10.74
C MET A 103 -1.32 -7.51 9.42
N MET A 104 -1.90 -6.96 8.35
CA MET A 104 -1.85 -7.59 7.04
C MET A 104 -0.42 -7.58 6.47
N TYR A 105 0.24 -6.42 6.50
CA TYR A 105 1.63 -6.30 6.07
C TYR A 105 2.58 -7.09 6.96
N LEU A 106 2.44 -7.04 8.29
CA LEU A 106 3.27 -7.84 9.20
C LEU A 106 3.25 -9.34 8.90
N ARG A 107 2.07 -9.90 8.61
CA ARG A 107 1.95 -11.32 8.25
C ARG A 107 2.52 -11.62 6.87
N HIS A 108 2.40 -10.68 5.95
CA HIS A 108 2.97 -10.78 4.61
C HIS A 108 4.50 -10.77 4.67
N GLU A 109 5.11 -9.80 5.35
CA GLU A 109 6.56 -9.71 5.51
C GLU A 109 7.12 -10.88 6.32
N ALA A 110 6.37 -11.40 7.30
CA ALA A 110 6.72 -12.65 7.96
C ALA A 110 6.79 -13.81 6.94
N GLY A 111 5.90 -13.85 5.95
CA GLY A 111 5.97 -14.80 4.84
C GLY A 111 7.30 -14.75 4.12
N HIS A 112 7.73 -13.58 3.65
CA HIS A 112 9.07 -13.43 3.04
C HIS A 112 10.19 -13.86 3.98
N ALA A 113 10.15 -13.42 5.24
CA ALA A 113 11.18 -13.78 6.21
C ALA A 113 11.28 -15.31 6.41
N PHE A 114 10.15 -16.03 6.44
CA PHE A 114 10.16 -17.49 6.49
C PHE A 114 10.65 -18.12 5.19
N ASN A 115 10.30 -17.55 4.03
CA ASN A 115 10.81 -18.02 2.74
C ASN A 115 12.34 -18.00 2.73
N TYR A 116 12.93 -16.90 3.20
CA TYR A 116 14.37 -16.69 3.23
C TYR A 116 15.05 -17.50 4.32
N ALA A 117 14.52 -17.48 5.55
CA ALA A 117 15.10 -18.18 6.70
C ALA A 117 15.27 -19.67 6.46
N TYR A 118 14.35 -20.29 5.72
CA TYR A 118 14.36 -21.71 5.40
C TYR A 118 14.72 -22.02 3.93
N THR A 119 15.13 -21.00 3.17
CA THR A 119 15.54 -21.11 1.75
C THR A 119 14.50 -21.82 0.88
N LEU A 120 13.21 -21.66 1.18
CA LEU A 120 12.14 -22.42 0.53
C LEU A 120 12.04 -22.11 -0.96
N TYR A 121 12.33 -20.86 -1.34
CA TYR A 121 12.42 -20.38 -2.72
C TYR A 121 13.45 -21.11 -3.59
N GLN A 122 14.33 -21.93 -3.01
CA GLN A 122 15.28 -22.76 -3.75
C GLN A 122 14.75 -24.18 -4.02
N THR A 123 13.65 -24.56 -3.39
CA THR A 123 13.10 -25.91 -3.50
C THR A 123 12.28 -26.06 -4.78
N GLU A 124 12.40 -27.23 -5.41
CA GLU A 124 11.64 -27.57 -6.63
C GLU A 124 10.12 -27.51 -6.39
N GLU A 125 9.66 -27.95 -5.21
CA GLU A 125 8.24 -27.93 -4.88
C GLU A 125 7.69 -26.49 -4.77
N TRP A 126 8.48 -25.55 -4.22
CA TRP A 126 8.12 -24.14 -4.21
C TRP A 126 8.01 -23.59 -5.63
N HIS A 127 8.97 -23.90 -6.52
CA HIS A 127 8.90 -23.44 -7.93
C HIS A 127 7.68 -24.01 -8.66
N GLN A 128 7.29 -25.26 -8.37
CA GLN A 128 6.08 -25.86 -8.94
C GLN A 128 4.80 -25.18 -8.44
N ALA A 129 4.78 -24.72 -7.18
CA ALA A 129 3.62 -24.06 -6.59
C ALA A 129 3.48 -22.59 -7.02
N PHE A 130 4.57 -21.81 -7.01
CA PHE A 130 4.54 -20.35 -7.17
C PHE A 130 5.16 -19.86 -8.48
N GLY A 131 6.05 -20.65 -9.09
CA GLY A 131 6.79 -20.29 -10.30
C GLY A 131 8.26 -19.92 -10.02
N PRO A 132 8.98 -19.41 -11.03
CA PRO A 132 10.41 -19.15 -10.93
C PRO A 132 10.69 -17.93 -10.06
N TYR A 133 11.47 -18.12 -8.99
CA TYR A 133 11.89 -17.04 -8.08
C TYR A 133 12.73 -15.95 -8.79
N THR A 134 13.47 -16.29 -9.84
CA THR A 134 14.36 -15.36 -10.57
C THR A 134 13.63 -14.39 -11.51
N ARG A 135 12.30 -14.31 -11.42
CA ARG A 135 11.54 -13.37 -12.24
C ARG A 135 11.91 -11.93 -11.83
N PRO A 136 12.07 -11.00 -12.78
CA PRO A 136 12.28 -9.60 -12.40
C PRO A 136 11.09 -9.05 -11.61
N TYR A 137 11.39 -8.30 -10.54
CA TYR A 137 10.40 -7.49 -9.86
C TYR A 137 9.99 -6.30 -10.74
N VAL A 138 8.68 -6.05 -10.82
CA VAL A 138 8.10 -4.94 -11.58
C VAL A 138 7.08 -4.24 -10.68
N ASP A 139 7.22 -2.93 -10.51
CA ASP A 139 6.38 -2.15 -9.59
C ASP A 139 4.94 -2.00 -10.09
N ASP A 140 4.78 -1.63 -11.37
CA ASP A 140 3.49 -1.59 -12.05
C ASP A 140 3.30 -2.88 -12.87
N TYR A 141 2.43 -3.78 -12.40
CA TYR A 141 2.20 -5.08 -13.02
C TYR A 141 0.73 -5.25 -13.43
N PRO A 142 0.46 -5.92 -14.58
CA PRO A 142 -0.91 -6.18 -15.00
C PRO A 142 -1.56 -7.19 -14.07
N THR A 143 -2.73 -6.84 -13.54
CA THR A 143 -3.49 -7.70 -12.63
C THR A 143 -4.63 -8.39 -13.36
N ASN A 144 -4.96 -9.62 -12.93
CA ASN A 144 -6.19 -10.29 -13.31
C ASN A 144 -7.10 -10.45 -12.06
N PRO A 145 -8.01 -9.47 -11.80
CA PRO A 145 -8.92 -9.47 -10.64
C PRO A 145 -9.76 -10.74 -10.47
N PHE A 146 -10.03 -11.45 -11.56
CA PHE A 146 -10.90 -12.62 -11.60
C PHE A 146 -10.12 -13.94 -11.56
N SER A 147 -8.79 -13.89 -11.44
CA SER A 147 -7.97 -15.09 -11.29
C SER A 147 -8.28 -15.80 -9.97
N LYS A 148 -8.55 -17.10 -10.06
CA LYS A 148 -8.69 -18.00 -8.91
C LYS A 148 -7.37 -18.66 -8.50
N LYS A 149 -6.26 -18.32 -9.17
CA LYS A 149 -4.94 -18.93 -8.91
C LYS A 149 -4.23 -18.33 -7.70
N PHE A 150 -4.69 -17.18 -7.22
CA PHE A 150 -4.02 -16.41 -6.19
C PHE A 150 -4.95 -16.23 -4.99
N VAL A 151 -4.36 -16.16 -3.81
CA VAL A 151 -5.06 -15.67 -2.63
C VAL A 151 -5.29 -14.17 -2.74
N LYS A 152 -6.16 -13.63 -1.88
CA LYS A 152 -6.37 -12.19 -1.71
C LYS A 152 -6.16 -11.85 -0.25
N HIS A 153 -5.03 -11.22 0.06
CA HIS A 153 -4.73 -10.70 1.39
C HIS A 153 -4.58 -9.19 1.29
N ILE A 154 -3.44 -8.66 0.82
CA ILE A 154 -3.24 -7.22 0.62
C ILE A 154 -4.05 -6.71 -0.59
N PRO A 155 -4.68 -5.51 -0.51
CA PRO A 155 -5.37 -4.90 -1.65
C PRO A 155 -4.47 -4.70 -2.88
N GLY A 156 -5.06 -4.60 -4.07
CA GLY A 156 -4.30 -4.33 -5.30
C GLY A 156 -3.72 -5.57 -5.99
N TRP A 157 -4.17 -6.78 -5.60
CA TRP A 157 -3.79 -8.06 -6.23
C TRP A 157 -2.31 -8.44 -6.04
N TYR A 158 -1.75 -8.10 -4.88
CA TYR A 158 -0.33 -8.19 -4.56
C TYR A 158 0.31 -9.56 -4.86
N ALA A 159 -0.43 -10.65 -4.61
CA ALA A 159 0.00 -12.01 -4.94
C ALA A 159 0.31 -12.26 -6.43
N GLN A 160 -0.07 -11.36 -7.34
CA GLN A 160 0.20 -11.47 -8.78
C GLN A 160 1.50 -10.76 -9.21
N LYS A 161 2.10 -9.94 -8.33
CA LYS A 161 3.30 -9.14 -8.62
C LYS A 161 4.51 -10.00 -8.93
N HIS A 162 4.81 -10.95 -8.06
CA HIS A 162 5.98 -11.82 -8.16
C HIS A 162 5.70 -13.18 -7.49
N PRO A 163 6.34 -14.31 -7.90
CA PRO A 163 6.17 -15.59 -7.22
C PRO A 163 6.46 -15.56 -5.71
N ASP A 164 7.38 -14.71 -5.29
CA ASP A 164 7.68 -14.52 -3.86
C ASP A 164 6.53 -13.80 -3.13
N GLU A 165 5.90 -12.83 -3.78
CA GLU A 165 4.72 -12.11 -3.28
C GLU A 165 3.51 -13.04 -3.17
N ASP A 166 3.35 -13.96 -4.13
CA ASP A 166 2.34 -15.02 -4.10
C ASP A 166 2.55 -15.95 -2.88
N PHE A 167 3.80 -16.30 -2.57
CA PHE A 167 4.13 -17.06 -1.38
C PHE A 167 3.81 -16.28 -0.10
N ALA A 168 4.28 -15.04 0.02
CA ALA A 168 4.08 -14.20 1.19
C ALA A 168 2.59 -13.92 1.48
N GLU A 169 1.80 -13.62 0.45
CA GLU A 169 0.35 -13.49 0.55
C GLU A 169 -0.32 -14.81 0.97
N THR A 170 0.11 -15.94 0.38
CA THR A 170 -0.41 -17.27 0.73
C THR A 170 -0.11 -17.61 2.18
N PHE A 171 1.11 -17.34 2.65
CA PHE A 171 1.52 -17.49 4.03
C PHE A 171 0.67 -16.62 4.96
N ALA A 172 0.45 -15.36 4.61
CA ALA A 172 -0.32 -14.44 5.43
C ALA A 172 -1.79 -14.87 5.57
N VAL A 173 -2.43 -15.35 4.50
CA VAL A 173 -3.78 -15.92 4.55
C VAL A 173 -3.83 -17.17 5.43
N TRP A 174 -2.83 -18.04 5.33
CA TRP A 174 -2.73 -19.25 6.15
C TRP A 174 -2.53 -18.93 7.64
N LEU A 175 -1.64 -17.99 7.96
CA LEU A 175 -1.31 -17.57 9.32
C LEU A 175 -2.50 -16.87 9.99
N THR A 176 -3.26 -16.06 9.25
CA THR A 176 -4.36 -15.25 9.78
C THR A 176 -5.34 -16.09 10.62
N PRO A 177 -5.54 -15.75 11.91
CA PRO A 177 -6.47 -16.47 12.78
C PRO A 177 -7.89 -16.49 12.22
N GLY A 178 -8.53 -17.66 12.25
CA GLY A 178 -9.93 -17.83 11.81
C GLY A 178 -10.17 -17.72 10.30
N SER A 179 -9.13 -17.68 9.46
CA SER A 179 -9.21 -17.46 8.00
C SER A 179 -10.10 -18.45 7.20
N ASP A 180 -10.48 -19.60 7.76
CA ASP A 180 -11.21 -20.71 7.11
C ASP A 180 -10.85 -20.92 5.62
N TRP A 181 -9.55 -20.85 5.35
CA TRP A 181 -9.03 -20.76 3.99
C TRP A 181 -9.37 -21.99 3.14
N ARG A 182 -9.56 -23.15 3.77
CA ARG A 182 -9.95 -24.40 3.10
C ARG A 182 -11.31 -24.27 2.42
N GLU A 183 -12.28 -23.67 3.12
CA GLU A 183 -13.60 -23.42 2.55
C GLU A 183 -13.55 -22.26 1.56
N LYS A 184 -12.93 -21.14 1.97
CA LYS A 184 -12.85 -19.91 1.15
C LYS A 184 -12.23 -20.14 -0.23
N TYR A 185 -11.22 -21.00 -0.32
CA TYR A 185 -10.52 -21.31 -1.57
C TYR A 185 -10.88 -22.67 -2.16
N ARG A 186 -11.98 -23.30 -1.74
CA ARG A 186 -12.45 -24.57 -2.31
C ARG A 186 -12.59 -24.48 -3.83
N GLY A 187 -11.88 -25.34 -4.55
CA GLY A 187 -11.87 -25.36 -6.03
C GLY A 187 -11.13 -24.19 -6.69
N HIS A 188 -10.39 -23.38 -5.93
CA HIS A 188 -9.49 -22.35 -6.46
C HIS A 188 -8.08 -22.93 -6.67
N GLY A 189 -7.36 -22.39 -7.66
CA GLY A 189 -5.96 -22.76 -7.91
C GLY A 189 -4.99 -22.29 -6.81
N ALA A 190 -5.44 -21.42 -5.92
CA ALA A 190 -4.69 -21.02 -4.72
C ALA A 190 -4.71 -22.06 -3.60
N LEU A 191 -5.68 -22.98 -3.58
CA LEU A 191 -5.82 -23.95 -2.49
C LEU A 191 -4.61 -24.89 -2.36
N PRO A 192 -4.06 -25.47 -3.45
CA PRO A 192 -2.84 -26.28 -3.35
C PRO A 192 -1.64 -25.52 -2.77
N LYS A 193 -1.54 -24.21 -2.97
CA LYS A 193 -0.48 -23.37 -2.38
C LYS A 193 -0.66 -23.20 -0.86
N LEU A 194 -1.90 -23.01 -0.42
CA LEU A 194 -2.23 -22.97 1.01
C LEU A 194 -1.94 -24.32 1.69
N GLU A 195 -2.26 -25.44 1.02
CA GLU A 195 -1.92 -26.79 1.49
C GLU A 195 -0.41 -27.03 1.53
N TYR A 196 0.33 -26.51 0.54
CA TYR A 196 1.79 -26.50 0.55
C TYR A 196 2.33 -25.76 1.78
N VAL A 197 1.88 -24.52 2.03
CA VAL A 197 2.32 -23.74 3.21
C VAL A 197 1.98 -24.48 4.50
N ASP A 198 0.76 -25.00 4.66
CA ASP A 198 0.34 -25.73 5.86
C ASP A 198 1.25 -26.92 6.17
N ARG A 199 1.57 -27.73 5.15
CA ARG A 199 2.45 -28.89 5.28
C ARG A 199 3.90 -28.49 5.58
N VAL A 200 4.44 -27.52 4.85
CA VAL A 200 5.84 -27.10 5.00
C VAL A 200 6.08 -26.42 6.35
N MET A 201 5.16 -25.56 6.78
CA MET A 201 5.25 -24.90 8.09
C MET A 201 5.12 -25.90 9.24
N ALA A 202 4.28 -26.93 9.10
CA ALA A 202 4.21 -28.01 10.09
C ALA A 202 5.51 -28.84 10.15
N ALA A 203 6.16 -29.08 9.01
CA ALA A 203 7.44 -29.80 8.95
C ALA A 203 8.60 -28.97 9.53
N ILE A 204 8.59 -27.65 9.30
CA ILE A 204 9.55 -26.73 9.90
C ILE A 204 9.35 -26.67 11.41
N GLY A 205 8.14 -26.34 11.89
CA GLY A 205 7.80 -26.26 13.31
C GLY A 205 8.86 -25.51 14.13
N LYS A 206 9.54 -26.23 15.03
CA LYS A 206 10.58 -25.68 15.92
C LYS A 206 12.01 -25.86 15.40
N THR A 207 12.17 -26.29 14.15
CA THR A 207 13.48 -26.46 13.52
C THR A 207 14.16 -25.09 13.38
N PRO A 208 15.44 -24.95 13.78
CA PRO A 208 16.18 -23.71 13.59
C PRO A 208 16.20 -23.28 12.12
N PRO A 209 16.16 -21.97 11.83
CA PRO A 209 16.28 -21.48 10.46
C PRO A 209 17.66 -21.80 9.88
N ALA A 210 17.73 -21.97 8.56
CA ALA A 210 18.98 -22.17 7.83
C ALA A 210 19.78 -20.86 7.71
N LEU A 211 19.07 -19.73 7.61
CA LEU A 211 19.61 -18.39 7.63
C LEU A 211 19.02 -17.63 8.81
N ASP A 212 19.89 -17.07 9.64
CA ASP A 212 19.53 -16.12 10.69
C ASP A 212 20.60 -15.03 10.68
N VAL A 213 20.18 -13.79 10.88
CA VAL A 213 21.08 -12.62 10.86
C VAL A 213 21.13 -12.01 12.24
N ASP A 214 22.33 -11.71 12.74
CA ASP A 214 22.51 -11.16 14.09
C ASP A 214 21.82 -9.80 14.25
N SER A 215 21.88 -8.96 13.22
CA SER A 215 21.26 -7.64 13.18
C SER A 215 20.61 -7.38 11.82
N PRO A 216 19.47 -6.65 11.79
CA PRO A 216 18.90 -6.12 10.56
C PRO A 216 19.87 -5.18 9.82
N PRO A 217 19.68 -4.95 8.51
CA PRO A 217 20.49 -3.99 7.77
C PRO A 217 20.29 -2.57 8.30
N ALA A 218 21.34 -1.75 8.18
CA ALA A 218 21.23 -0.32 8.42
C ALA A 218 20.78 0.37 7.13
N GLU A 219 19.66 1.08 7.19
CA GLU A 219 19.17 1.91 6.09
C GLU A 219 19.45 3.39 6.36
N ASN A 220 20.02 4.07 5.36
CA ASN A 220 20.21 5.52 5.42
C ASN A 220 19.03 6.19 4.72
N LEU A 221 18.02 6.55 5.52
CA LEU A 221 16.76 7.12 5.05
C LEU A 221 16.84 8.62 4.71
N GLY A 222 18.01 9.24 4.90
CA GLY A 222 18.19 10.68 4.65
C GLY A 222 17.32 11.56 5.55
N THR A 223 17.03 12.77 5.07
CA THR A 223 16.05 13.67 5.73
C THR A 223 14.62 13.31 5.32
N LEU A 224 13.66 13.58 6.21
CA LEU A 224 12.25 13.37 5.88
C LEU A 224 11.82 14.17 4.64
N LYS A 225 12.36 15.38 4.46
CA LYS A 225 12.12 16.18 3.24
C LYS A 225 12.58 15.46 1.97
N GLU A 226 13.77 14.85 1.98
CA GLU A 226 14.27 14.08 0.83
C GLU A 226 13.43 12.84 0.58
N HIS A 227 13.04 12.12 1.64
CA HIS A 227 12.17 10.96 1.58
C HIS A 227 10.82 11.27 0.92
N TYR A 228 10.14 12.35 1.32
CA TYR A 228 8.85 12.70 0.70
C TYR A 228 9.02 13.26 -0.73
N ALA A 229 10.12 13.96 -1.01
CA ALA A 229 10.37 14.51 -2.34
C ALA A 229 10.66 13.42 -3.38
N SER A 230 11.31 12.31 -2.99
CA SER A 230 11.57 11.19 -3.92
C SER A 230 10.31 10.41 -4.29
N ARG A 231 9.26 10.49 -3.48
CA ARG A 231 7.96 9.81 -3.67
C ARG A 231 6.92 10.67 -4.40
N ASP A 232 7.25 11.92 -4.77
CA ASP A 232 6.33 12.82 -5.47
C ASP A 232 6.22 12.47 -6.96
N GLU A 233 5.15 11.75 -7.31
CA GLU A 233 4.79 11.39 -8.69
C GLU A 233 4.11 12.56 -9.45
N GLY A 234 3.82 13.68 -8.77
CA GLY A 234 2.95 14.75 -9.28
C GLY A 234 3.43 15.37 -10.58
N ALA A 235 4.72 15.70 -10.69
CA ALA A 235 5.28 16.31 -11.89
C ALA A 235 5.25 15.37 -13.11
N LEU A 236 5.61 14.10 -12.89
CA LEU A 236 5.58 13.06 -13.93
C LEU A 236 4.14 12.86 -14.42
N VAL A 237 3.21 12.61 -13.49
CA VAL A 237 1.80 12.35 -13.81
C VAL A 237 1.15 13.56 -14.50
N ALA A 238 1.37 14.77 -14.01
CA ALA A 238 0.84 15.99 -14.63
C ALA A 238 1.30 16.13 -16.09
N SER A 239 2.58 15.85 -16.39
CA SER A 239 3.11 15.91 -17.76
C SER A 239 2.45 14.89 -18.70
N ARG A 240 1.95 13.76 -18.17
CA ARG A 240 1.34 12.66 -18.93
C ARG A 240 -0.17 12.82 -19.14
N ILE A 241 -0.83 13.71 -18.41
CA ILE A 241 -2.27 14.00 -18.52
C ILE A 241 -2.53 15.34 -19.23
N ALA A 242 -1.58 16.26 -19.18
CA ALA A 242 -1.74 17.64 -19.64
C ALA A 242 -2.35 17.74 -21.05
N GLY A 243 -3.41 18.56 -21.17
CA GLY A 243 -4.00 18.97 -22.45
C GLY A 243 -5.19 18.15 -22.96
N TYR A 244 -5.48 16.99 -22.37
CA TYR A 244 -6.52 16.09 -22.89
C TYR A 244 -7.73 15.91 -21.98
N ALA A 245 -7.55 15.96 -20.64
CA ALA A 245 -8.63 15.66 -19.71
C ALA A 245 -9.73 16.75 -19.63
N ASP A 246 -9.48 17.97 -20.08
CA ASP A 246 -10.43 19.09 -19.95
C ASP A 246 -11.77 18.84 -20.68
N GLY A 247 -11.75 18.11 -21.79
CA GLY A 247 -12.97 17.74 -22.52
C GLY A 247 -13.84 16.79 -21.69
N ASP A 248 -13.24 15.69 -21.26
CA ASP A 248 -13.90 14.66 -20.44
C ASP A 248 -14.39 15.23 -19.10
N LEU A 249 -13.59 16.10 -18.46
CA LEU A 249 -13.99 16.75 -17.20
C LEU A 249 -15.23 17.64 -17.39
N ARG A 250 -15.37 18.34 -18.53
CA ARG A 250 -16.59 19.11 -18.84
C ARG A 250 -17.78 18.20 -19.13
N GLU A 251 -17.57 17.03 -19.74
CA GLU A 251 -18.64 16.05 -19.94
C GLU A 251 -19.13 15.46 -18.60
N ILE A 252 -18.20 15.17 -17.68
CA ILE A 252 -18.51 14.58 -16.38
C ILE A 252 -19.17 15.60 -15.44
N PHE A 253 -18.58 16.78 -15.25
CA PHE A 253 -19.01 17.77 -14.27
C PHE A 253 -19.93 18.87 -14.85
N GLY A 254 -20.03 19.00 -16.17
CA GLY A 254 -20.86 20.00 -16.84
C GLY A 254 -20.10 21.30 -17.17
N ALA A 255 -20.87 22.33 -17.54
CA ALA A 255 -20.33 23.61 -17.98
C ALA A 255 -19.69 24.41 -16.83
N ALA A 256 -18.81 25.34 -17.21
CA ALA A 256 -18.21 26.28 -16.27
C ALA A 256 -19.30 27.12 -15.58
N GLY A 257 -19.23 27.20 -14.25
CA GLY A 257 -20.12 28.01 -13.43
C GLY A 257 -19.34 29.08 -12.66
N GLU A 258 -19.99 29.71 -11.68
CA GLU A 258 -19.33 30.70 -10.82
C GLU A 258 -18.57 30.08 -9.63
N SER A 259 -18.68 28.76 -9.40
CA SER A 259 -18.10 28.06 -8.25
C SER A 259 -17.09 26.98 -8.63
N ALA A 260 -16.14 26.70 -7.74
CA ALA A 260 -15.20 25.58 -7.82
C ALA A 260 -15.77 24.29 -7.18
N ALA A 261 -17.11 24.15 -7.15
CA ALA A 261 -17.80 23.09 -6.40
C ALA A 261 -17.42 21.68 -6.89
N ALA A 262 -17.07 21.49 -8.17
CA ALA A 262 -16.57 20.21 -8.67
C ALA A 262 -15.28 19.79 -7.98
N ALA A 263 -14.33 20.72 -7.84
CA ALA A 263 -13.04 20.44 -7.21
C ALA A 263 -13.20 20.12 -5.72
N GLU A 264 -14.02 20.89 -5.01
CA GLU A 264 -14.34 20.65 -3.60
C GLU A 264 -15.02 19.29 -3.40
N TRP A 265 -15.91 18.90 -4.31
CA TRP A 265 -16.55 17.60 -4.28
C TRP A 265 -15.55 16.46 -4.50
N VAL A 266 -14.58 16.63 -5.41
CA VAL A 266 -13.51 15.64 -5.62
C VAL A 266 -12.61 15.57 -4.38
N ASP A 267 -12.17 16.69 -3.82
CA ASP A 267 -11.38 16.72 -2.59
C ASP A 267 -12.07 15.96 -1.45
N ALA A 268 -13.38 16.11 -1.30
CA ALA A 268 -14.15 15.42 -0.26
C ALA A 268 -14.26 13.89 -0.46
N LYS A 269 -13.98 13.36 -1.67
CA LYS A 269 -14.21 11.95 -2.02
C LYS A 269 -12.99 11.22 -2.57
N HIS A 270 -11.91 11.94 -2.86
CA HIS A 270 -10.78 11.40 -3.64
C HIS A 270 -10.16 10.16 -2.98
N ARG A 271 -10.03 10.09 -1.65
CA ARG A 271 -9.48 8.90 -0.96
C ARG A 271 -10.21 7.61 -1.35
N LYS A 272 -11.54 7.63 -1.40
CA LYS A 272 -12.34 6.48 -1.83
C LYS A 272 -12.16 6.17 -3.32
N ILE A 273 -12.10 7.21 -4.17
CA ILE A 273 -11.91 7.06 -5.62
C ILE A 273 -10.54 6.43 -5.91
N VAL A 274 -9.48 6.95 -5.29
CA VAL A 274 -8.10 6.45 -5.39
C VAL A 274 -8.03 5.00 -4.93
N GLN A 275 -8.61 4.68 -3.77
CA GLN A 275 -8.64 3.31 -3.25
C GLN A 275 -9.34 2.35 -4.22
N GLN A 276 -10.50 2.72 -4.76
CA GLN A 276 -11.24 1.86 -5.69
C GLN A 276 -10.50 1.67 -7.03
N ALA A 277 -9.99 2.76 -7.62
CA ALA A 277 -9.25 2.68 -8.87
C ALA A 277 -7.97 1.87 -8.72
N SER A 278 -7.19 2.08 -7.65
CA SER A 278 -5.97 1.32 -7.37
C SER A 278 -6.31 -0.16 -7.14
N HIS A 279 -7.36 -0.45 -6.36
CA HIS A 279 -7.81 -1.82 -6.11
C HIS A 279 -8.14 -2.57 -7.40
N TRP A 280 -8.89 -1.99 -8.33
CA TRP A 280 -9.34 -2.71 -9.53
C TRP A 280 -8.32 -2.78 -10.65
N THR A 281 -7.36 -1.86 -10.69
CA THR A 281 -6.37 -1.78 -11.77
C THR A 281 -5.01 -2.38 -11.40
N GLY A 282 -4.66 -2.38 -10.11
CA GLY A 282 -3.30 -2.69 -9.64
C GLY A 282 -2.33 -1.51 -9.75
N ALA A 283 -2.79 -0.33 -10.16
CA ALA A 283 -1.95 0.87 -10.17
C ALA A 283 -1.57 1.29 -8.74
N ARG A 284 -0.34 1.78 -8.56
CA ARG A 284 0.13 2.33 -7.27
C ARG A 284 -0.75 3.50 -6.82
N GLN A 285 -1.11 3.54 -5.54
CA GLN A 285 -1.99 4.58 -4.97
C GLN A 285 -1.42 5.99 -5.19
N ALA A 286 -0.11 6.18 -5.01
CA ALA A 286 0.56 7.47 -5.23
C ALA A 286 0.37 8.00 -6.66
N VAL A 287 0.44 7.12 -7.66
CA VAL A 287 0.23 7.47 -9.08
C VAL A 287 -1.22 7.89 -9.33
N VAL A 288 -2.18 7.13 -8.80
CA VAL A 288 -3.62 7.43 -8.95
C VAL A 288 -3.97 8.72 -8.18
N LEU A 289 -3.43 8.92 -6.98
CA LEU A 289 -3.62 10.13 -6.18
C LEU A 289 -3.05 11.35 -6.90
N ALA A 290 -1.84 11.26 -7.47
CA ALA A 290 -1.25 12.32 -8.27
C ALA A 290 -2.12 12.67 -9.49
N ALA A 291 -2.69 11.66 -10.16
CA ALA A 291 -3.61 11.87 -11.28
C ALA A 291 -4.88 12.59 -10.82
N VAL A 292 -5.50 12.14 -9.73
CA VAL A 292 -6.70 12.79 -9.18
C VAL A 292 -6.39 14.22 -8.72
N LYS A 293 -5.27 14.47 -8.02
CA LYS A 293 -4.85 15.82 -7.61
C LYS A 293 -4.65 16.74 -8.81
N HIS A 294 -4.05 16.24 -9.90
CA HIS A 294 -3.92 16.99 -11.15
C HIS A 294 -5.30 17.33 -11.77
N LEU A 295 -6.20 16.35 -11.88
CA LEU A 295 -7.55 16.56 -12.41
C LEU A 295 -8.34 17.57 -11.55
N THR A 296 -8.23 17.50 -10.22
CA THR A 296 -8.83 18.48 -9.31
C THR A 296 -8.28 19.89 -9.56
N GLY A 297 -6.98 20.03 -9.81
CA GLY A 297 -6.36 21.30 -10.23
C GLY A 297 -7.02 21.87 -11.48
N ARG A 298 -7.20 21.04 -12.52
CA ARG A 298 -7.88 21.43 -13.76
C ARG A 298 -9.34 21.85 -13.53
N LEU A 299 -10.08 21.14 -12.67
CA LEU A 299 -11.45 21.52 -12.28
C LEU A 299 -11.50 22.92 -11.66
N ARG A 300 -10.54 23.25 -10.78
CA ARG A 300 -10.44 24.60 -10.16
C ARG A 300 -10.14 25.67 -11.19
N GLU A 301 -9.17 25.43 -12.08
CA GLU A 301 -8.77 26.39 -13.11
C GLU A 301 -9.90 26.68 -14.12
N MET A 302 -10.67 25.65 -14.49
CA MET A 302 -11.83 25.79 -15.37
C MET A 302 -13.09 26.32 -14.66
N LYS A 303 -13.10 26.38 -13.32
CA LYS A 303 -14.26 26.75 -12.49
C LYS A 303 -15.51 25.92 -12.82
N LEU A 304 -15.34 24.59 -12.90
CA LEU A 304 -16.47 23.70 -13.16
C LEU A 304 -17.36 23.59 -11.92
N GLY A 305 -18.68 23.71 -12.14
CA GLY A 305 -19.70 23.49 -11.12
C GLY A 305 -20.06 22.01 -10.98
N LEU A 306 -21.07 21.72 -10.15
CA LEU A 306 -21.68 20.39 -10.11
C LEU A 306 -22.88 20.35 -11.08
N PRO A 307 -23.12 19.23 -11.77
CA PRO A 307 -24.27 19.09 -12.65
C PRO A 307 -25.57 19.05 -11.85
N ASP A 308 -26.66 19.54 -12.44
CA ASP A 308 -28.01 19.44 -11.88
C ASP A 308 -28.49 17.98 -11.90
N GLY A 309 -28.42 17.28 -10.77
CA GLY A 309 -28.78 15.86 -10.68
C GLY A 309 -28.14 15.12 -9.51
N ALA A 310 -28.57 13.88 -9.26
CA ALA A 310 -28.21 13.11 -8.06
C ALA A 310 -26.68 12.90 -7.93
N PRO A 311 -26.05 13.24 -6.79
CA PRO A 311 -24.61 13.12 -6.55
C PRO A 311 -24.00 11.71 -6.75
N GLU A 312 -24.82 10.66 -6.75
CA GLU A 312 -24.37 9.27 -6.89
C GLU A 312 -23.89 8.93 -8.31
N ASP A 313 -24.56 9.45 -9.33
CA ASP A 313 -24.19 9.23 -10.74
C ASP A 313 -22.83 9.86 -11.09
N LEU A 314 -22.53 11.01 -10.48
CA LEU A 314 -21.23 11.68 -10.62
C LEU A 314 -20.08 10.85 -10.05
N ALA A 315 -20.29 10.19 -8.92
CA ALA A 315 -19.29 9.32 -8.30
C ALA A 315 -18.94 8.12 -9.17
N VAL A 316 -19.96 7.52 -9.79
CA VAL A 316 -19.80 6.42 -10.74
C VAL A 316 -19.00 6.89 -11.97
N ARG A 317 -19.42 7.98 -12.62
CA ARG A 317 -18.76 8.50 -13.83
C ARG A 317 -17.30 8.88 -13.59
N PHE A 318 -17.02 9.64 -12.53
CA PHE A 318 -15.67 10.08 -12.24
C PHE A 318 -14.76 8.92 -11.80
N THR A 319 -15.28 7.97 -11.02
CA THR A 319 -14.50 6.78 -10.63
C THR A 319 -14.19 5.90 -11.85
N ALA A 320 -15.15 5.72 -12.76
CA ALA A 320 -14.94 4.99 -14.02
C ALA A 320 -13.86 5.67 -14.89
N PHE A 321 -13.87 7.00 -14.97
CA PHE A 321 -12.85 7.78 -15.67
C PHE A 321 -11.46 7.57 -15.07
N VAL A 322 -11.30 7.76 -13.75
CA VAL A 322 -10.02 7.56 -13.05
C VAL A 322 -9.53 6.11 -13.17
N THR A 323 -10.42 5.13 -13.07
CA THR A 323 -10.10 3.70 -13.24
C THR A 323 -9.59 3.42 -14.66
N THR A 324 -10.18 4.06 -15.67
CA THR A 324 -9.73 3.92 -17.07
C THR A 324 -8.33 4.49 -17.26
N LEU A 325 -8.07 5.69 -16.72
CA LEU A 325 -6.74 6.30 -16.73
C LEU A 325 -5.71 5.40 -16.04
N ALA A 326 -6.02 4.91 -14.84
CA ALA A 326 -5.14 4.00 -14.09
C ALA A 326 -4.89 2.68 -14.85
N SER A 327 -5.89 2.14 -15.53
CA SER A 327 -5.73 0.93 -16.36
C SER A 327 -4.79 1.16 -17.54
N ASN A 328 -4.86 2.33 -18.19
CA ASN A 328 -3.94 2.69 -19.27
C ASN A 328 -2.51 2.83 -18.75
N TRP A 329 -2.33 3.44 -17.57
CA TRP A 329 -1.03 3.58 -16.92
C TRP A 329 -0.36 2.22 -16.72
N VAL A 330 -1.06 1.28 -16.09
CA VAL A 330 -0.53 -0.08 -15.84
C VAL A 330 -0.17 -0.80 -17.15
N ARG A 331 -0.93 -0.57 -18.23
CA ARG A 331 -0.67 -1.22 -19.52
C ARG A 331 0.52 -0.63 -20.27
N SER A 332 0.70 0.68 -20.22
CA SER A 332 1.54 1.41 -21.19
C SER A 332 2.54 2.40 -20.59
N GLY A 333 2.49 2.64 -19.28
CA GLY A 333 3.21 3.74 -18.63
C GLY A 333 2.68 5.13 -19.04
N GLN A 334 1.50 5.19 -19.65
CA GLN A 334 0.84 6.41 -20.10
C GLN A 334 -0.64 6.37 -19.70
N PHE A 335 -1.19 7.51 -19.26
CA PHE A 335 -2.62 7.61 -18.95
C PHE A 335 -3.48 7.68 -20.21
N ILE A 336 -2.90 8.18 -21.30
CA ILE A 336 -3.55 8.46 -22.58
C ILE A 336 -2.60 7.97 -23.68
N GLU A 337 -3.09 7.14 -24.61
CA GLU A 337 -2.33 6.76 -25.80
C GLU A 337 -2.33 7.94 -26.79
N ILE A 338 -1.14 8.36 -27.24
CA ILE A 338 -0.94 9.41 -28.26
C ILE A 338 -0.95 8.79 -29.66
#